data_AF-A0A1X1V8J9-F1
#
_entry.id   AF-A0A1X1V8J9-F1
#
_cell.length_a   1.000
_cell.length_b   1.000
_cell.length_c   1.000
_cell.angle_alpha   90.00
_cell.angle_beta   90.00
_cell.angle_gamma   90.00
#
_symmetry.space_group_name_H-M   'P 1'
#
loop_
_entity.id
_entity.type
_entity.pdbx_description
1 polymer ?
#
loop_
_entity_poly.entity_id
_entity_poly.type
_entity_poly.pdbx_seq_one_letter_code
_entity_poly.pdbx_strand_id
1 'polypeptide(L)'
;MLVVTTNDIPGWEIQRVCGEVFGLTVRSRNAFSQIGAGFKSMFGGELQGMTKNLAESRNEAMVRLMNEARNKGGNAIIGMRFDTTELGDVWTEICAYGTAVQAVPVTDAARYTATQLGYGGAPQPQQSQPQQQPYGAG
;
A
#
# COMPACT_ATOMS: atom_id res chain seq x y z
N MET A 1 -0.56 9.49 -5.63
CA MET A 1 0.37 8.58 -6.32
C MET A 1 -0.47 7.60 -7.12
N LEU A 2 -0.16 7.39 -8.40
CA LEU A 2 -0.86 6.44 -9.25
C LEU A 2 -0.37 5.02 -8.93
N VAL A 3 -1.26 4.08 -8.67
CA VAL A 3 -0.93 2.67 -8.47
C VAL A 3 -1.83 1.84 -9.36
N VAL A 4 -1.25 0.97 -10.19
CA VAL A 4 -2.00 0.11 -11.11
C VAL A 4 -1.54 -1.34 -10.99
N THR A 5 -2.46 -2.25 -11.28
CA THR A 5 -2.18 -3.69 -11.35
C THR A 5 -1.66 -4.10 -12.75
N THR A 6 -1.76 -3.23 -13.76
CA THR A 6 -1.21 -3.46 -15.10
C THR A 6 0.28 -3.19 -15.13
N ASN A 7 0.99 -3.79 -16.09
CA ASN A 7 2.42 -3.51 -16.31
C ASN A 7 2.64 -2.18 -17.06
N ASP A 8 1.66 -1.76 -17.84
CA ASP A 8 1.67 -0.51 -18.59
C ASP A 8 0.57 0.44 -18.11
N ILE A 9 0.72 1.71 -18.44
CA ILE A 9 -0.25 2.77 -18.11
C ILE A 9 -0.62 3.49 -19.42
N PRO A 10 -1.65 3.03 -20.15
CA PRO A 10 -2.04 3.66 -21.42
C PRO A 10 -2.28 5.16 -21.28
N GLY A 11 -1.71 5.94 -22.21
CA GLY A 11 -1.75 7.40 -22.18
C GLY A 11 -0.72 8.05 -21.25
N TRP A 12 0.13 7.26 -20.59
CA TRP A 12 1.30 7.71 -19.84
C TRP A 12 2.58 7.12 -20.44
N GLU A 13 3.68 7.83 -20.27
CA GLU A 13 5.02 7.39 -20.63
C GLU A 13 5.83 7.13 -19.35
N ILE A 14 6.43 5.95 -19.25
CA ILE A 14 7.36 5.60 -18.17
C ILE A 14 8.75 6.12 -18.54
N GLN A 15 9.21 7.17 -17.87
CA GLN A 15 10.51 7.80 -18.12
C GLN A 15 11.66 7.10 -17.39
N ARG A 16 11.38 6.50 -16.23
CA ARG A 16 12.40 5.84 -15.41
C ARG A 16 11.79 4.75 -14.54
N VAL A 17 12.46 3.61 -14.47
CA VAL A 17 12.17 2.55 -13.50
C VAL A 17 12.99 2.82 -12.24
N CYS A 18 12.32 2.86 -11.08
CA CYS A 18 12.92 3.16 -9.77
C CYS A 18 13.22 1.90 -8.95
N GLY A 19 12.90 0.72 -9.50
CA GLY A 19 13.10 -0.59 -8.86
C GLY A 19 11.82 -1.17 -8.25
N GLU A 20 11.95 -2.36 -7.70
CA GLU A 20 10.93 -3.03 -6.90
C GLU A 20 10.59 -2.21 -5.65
N VAL A 21 9.37 -2.34 -5.13
CA VAL A 21 8.97 -1.76 -3.85
C VAL A 21 7.97 -2.68 -3.16
N PHE A 22 7.93 -2.63 -1.83
CA PHE A 22 7.00 -3.41 -1.03
C PHE A 22 6.49 -2.66 0.20
N GLY A 23 5.38 -3.13 0.75
CA GLY A 23 4.80 -2.65 1.99
C GLY A 23 4.23 -3.83 2.75
N LEU A 24 4.74 -4.07 3.95
CA LEU A 24 4.35 -5.21 4.77
C LEU A 24 3.49 -4.76 5.94
N THR A 25 2.54 -5.58 6.34
CA THR A 25 1.94 -5.52 7.66
C THR A 25 1.71 -6.93 8.20
N VAL A 26 1.81 -7.08 9.51
CA VAL A 26 1.62 -8.35 10.20
C VAL A 26 0.45 -8.22 11.16
N ARG A 27 -0.37 -9.25 11.24
CA ARG A 27 -1.53 -9.33 12.13
C ARG A 27 -1.54 -10.64 12.88
N SER A 28 -1.87 -10.60 14.17
CA SER A 28 -2.00 -11.81 14.98
C SER A 28 -3.32 -12.52 14.66
N ARG A 29 -3.29 -13.86 14.60
CA ARG A 29 -4.52 -14.67 14.49
C ARG A 29 -5.45 -14.46 15.69
N ASN A 30 -4.91 -14.17 16.87
CA ASN A 30 -5.70 -13.87 18.06
C ASN A 30 -6.50 -12.56 17.93
N ALA A 31 -5.99 -11.56 17.21
CA ALA A 31 -6.73 -10.34 16.90
C ALA A 31 -7.85 -10.60 15.89
N PHE A 32 -7.60 -11.45 14.88
CA PHE A 32 -8.64 -11.87 13.93
C PHE A 32 -9.73 -12.73 14.59
N SER A 33 -9.35 -13.65 15.48
CA SER A 33 -10.25 -14.59 16.15
C SER A 33 -11.19 -13.90 17.15
N GLN A 34 -10.68 -12.97 17.97
CA GLN A 34 -11.50 -12.24 18.94
C GLN A 34 -12.64 -11.44 18.28
N ILE A 35 -12.39 -10.92 17.08
CA ILE A 35 -13.39 -10.16 16.31
C ILE A 35 -14.40 -11.10 15.65
N GLY A 36 -13.99 -12.29 15.20
CA GLY A 36 -14.89 -13.34 14.70
C GLY A 36 -15.78 -13.98 15.79
N ALA A 37 -15.27 -14.09 17.03
CA ALA A 37 -16.02 -14.66 18.15
C ALA A 37 -17.14 -13.73 18.68
N GLY A 38 -16.97 -12.40 18.58
CA GLY A 38 -17.98 -11.42 18.98
C GLY A 38 -19.15 -11.27 18.01
N PHE A 39 -18.97 -11.66 16.74
CA PHE A 39 -19.99 -11.61 15.68
C PHE A 39 -20.25 -13.00 15.12
N LYS A 40 -20.69 -13.91 16.00
CA LYS A 40 -21.15 -15.24 15.60
C LYS A 40 -22.11 -15.08 14.42
N SER A 41 -21.67 -15.56 13.25
CA SER A 41 -22.36 -15.54 11.96
C SER A 41 -23.67 -16.32 12.06
N MET A 42 -24.69 -15.72 12.67
CA MET A 42 -26.03 -16.26 12.65
C MET A 42 -26.46 -16.24 11.18
N PHE A 43 -26.48 -17.41 10.54
CA PHE A 43 -26.89 -17.63 9.15
C PHE A 43 -25.86 -17.33 8.04
N GLY A 44 -24.61 -17.82 8.16
CA GLY A 44 -23.75 -18.08 7.00
C GLY A 44 -23.32 -16.86 6.16
N GLY A 45 -23.38 -15.66 6.72
CA GLY A 45 -22.96 -14.41 6.09
C GLY A 45 -21.47 -14.11 6.23
N GLU A 46 -21.05 -13.01 5.61
CA GLU A 46 -19.69 -12.47 5.69
C GLU A 46 -19.26 -12.17 7.14
N LEU A 47 -18.02 -12.50 7.47
CA LEU A 47 -17.39 -12.15 8.74
C LEU A 47 -16.93 -10.68 8.70
N GLN A 48 -17.89 -9.75 8.78
CA GLN A 48 -17.68 -8.31 8.58
C GLN A 48 -16.51 -7.73 9.38
N GLY A 49 -16.35 -8.15 10.64
CA GLY A 49 -15.22 -7.70 11.45
C GLY A 49 -13.86 -8.17 10.93
N MET A 50 -13.77 -9.38 10.37
CA MET A 50 -12.55 -9.87 9.75
C MET A 50 -12.30 -9.20 8.39
N THR A 51 -13.34 -9.00 7.57
CA THR A 51 -13.23 -8.23 6.33
C THR A 51 -12.70 -6.83 6.59
N LYS A 52 -13.27 -6.14 7.59
CA LYS A 52 -12.81 -4.79 7.99
C LYS A 52 -11.32 -4.79 8.35
N ASN A 53 -10.87 -5.74 9.19
CA ASN A 53 -9.46 -5.85 9.55
C ASN A 53 -8.57 -6.12 8.33
N LEU A 54 -8.99 -6.98 7.40
CA LEU A 54 -8.22 -7.27 6.20
C LEU A 54 -8.12 -6.03 5.31
N ALA A 55 -9.20 -5.26 5.16
CA ALA A 55 -9.19 -4.00 4.42
C ALA A 55 -8.24 -2.97 5.06
N GLU A 56 -8.31 -2.80 6.39
CA GLU A 56 -7.40 -1.90 7.13
C GLU A 56 -5.94 -2.33 6.99
N SER A 57 -5.67 -3.64 7.06
CA SER A 57 -4.32 -4.18 6.92
C SER A 57 -3.77 -3.97 5.51
N ARG A 58 -4.59 -4.20 4.47
CA ARG A 58 -4.21 -3.91 3.07
C ARG A 58 -3.96 -2.42 2.85
N ASN A 59 -4.77 -1.54 3.46
CA ASN A 59 -4.54 -0.10 3.40
C ASN A 59 -3.21 0.30 4.05
N GLU A 60 -2.87 -0.28 5.19
CA GLU A 60 -1.59 -0.03 5.84
C GLU A 60 -0.40 -0.48 4.96
N ALA A 61 -0.47 -1.70 4.40
CA ALA A 61 0.54 -2.21 3.47
C ALA A 61 0.68 -1.29 2.24
N MET A 62 -0.44 -0.81 1.69
CA MET A 62 -0.46 0.14 0.58
C MET A 62 0.20 1.48 0.91
N VAL A 63 -0.05 2.03 2.11
CA VAL A 63 0.60 3.27 2.56
C VAL A 63 2.11 3.09 2.63
N ARG A 64 2.58 1.97 3.19
CA ARG A 64 4.02 1.63 3.29
C ARG A 64 4.66 1.47 1.90
N LEU A 65 4.00 0.75 1.00
CA LEU A 65 4.39 0.58 -0.40
C LEU A 65 4.55 1.94 -1.12
N MET A 66 3.56 2.82 -1.00
CA MET A 66 3.61 4.16 -1.60
C MET A 66 4.73 5.02 -1.01
N ASN A 67 4.99 4.91 0.30
CA ASN A 67 6.08 5.64 0.93
C ASN A 67 7.44 5.16 0.44
N GLU A 68 7.64 3.85 0.29
CA GLU A 68 8.87 3.32 -0.30
C GLU A 68 9.05 3.79 -1.75
N ALA A 69 7.99 3.75 -2.56
CA ALA A 69 8.03 4.27 -3.93
C ALA A 69 8.42 5.75 -3.99
N ARG A 70 7.89 6.59 -3.09
CA ARG A 70 8.31 8.00 -2.97
C ARG A 70 9.78 8.13 -2.59
N ASN A 71 10.26 7.31 -1.65
CA ASN A 71 11.65 7.32 -1.21
C ASN A 71 12.63 6.91 -2.32
N LYS A 72 12.22 6.00 -3.23
CA LYS A 72 12.97 5.65 -4.45
C LYS A 72 12.79 6.67 -5.59
N GLY A 73 12.07 7.77 -5.36
CA GLY A 73 11.82 8.83 -6.33
C GLY A 73 10.84 8.43 -7.44
N GLY A 74 9.96 7.46 -7.20
CA GLY A 74 8.85 7.11 -8.08
C GLY A 74 7.61 7.95 -7.79
N ASN A 75 6.83 8.24 -8.84
CA ASN A 75 5.54 8.93 -8.74
C ASN A 75 4.35 8.03 -9.08
N ALA A 76 4.63 6.81 -9.55
CA ALA A 76 3.64 5.77 -9.84
C ALA A 76 4.20 4.38 -9.49
N ILE A 77 3.30 3.41 -9.36
CA ILE A 77 3.62 1.99 -9.15
C ILE A 77 2.84 1.15 -10.17
N ILE A 78 3.55 0.32 -10.93
CA ILE A 78 2.98 -0.64 -11.89
C ILE A 78 3.09 -2.07 -11.36
N GLY A 79 2.31 -2.98 -11.94
CA GLY A 79 2.34 -4.39 -11.59
C GLY A 79 2.00 -4.66 -10.13
N MET A 80 1.20 -3.80 -9.49
CA MET A 80 0.91 -3.91 -8.07
C MET A 80 0.13 -5.20 -7.77
N ARG A 81 0.58 -5.94 -6.75
CA ARG A 81 -0.06 -7.16 -6.26
C ARG A 81 -0.11 -7.16 -4.74
N PHE A 82 -1.01 -7.99 -4.21
CA PHE A 82 -0.93 -8.43 -2.82
C PHE A 82 -0.48 -9.88 -2.78
N ASP A 83 0.37 -10.19 -1.81
CA ASP A 83 0.65 -11.53 -1.34
C ASP A 83 0.27 -11.63 0.13
N THR A 84 -0.13 -12.83 0.56
CA THR A 84 -0.49 -13.11 1.95
C THR A 84 0.18 -14.41 2.36
N THR A 85 1.06 -14.34 3.35
CA THR A 85 1.75 -15.52 3.89
C THR A 85 1.31 -15.77 5.32
N GLU A 86 0.92 -17.01 5.60
CA GLU A 86 0.68 -17.46 6.97
C GLU A 86 2.00 -17.99 7.55
N LEU A 87 2.55 -17.27 8.52
CA LEU A 87 3.81 -17.63 9.17
C LEU A 87 3.47 -18.38 10.48
N GLY A 88 3.26 -19.69 10.34
CA GLY A 88 2.83 -20.58 11.41
C GLY A 88 1.41 -20.28 11.92
N ASP A 89 1.10 -20.77 13.11
CA ASP A 89 -0.26 -20.69 13.68
C ASP A 89 -0.58 -19.35 14.37
N VAL A 90 0.32 -18.38 14.31
CA VAL A 90 0.26 -17.21 15.22
C VAL A 90 0.08 -15.89 14.45
N TRP A 91 0.63 -15.76 13.24
CA TRP A 91 0.63 -14.49 12.52
C TRP A 91 0.39 -14.65 11.01
N THR A 92 -0.28 -13.66 10.43
CA THR A 92 -0.48 -13.51 8.99
C THR A 92 0.23 -12.24 8.53
N GLU A 93 1.09 -12.39 7.52
CA GLU A 93 1.69 -11.28 6.79
C GLU A 93 0.83 -10.93 5.57
N ILE A 94 0.65 -9.62 5.35
CA ILE A 94 0.10 -9.08 4.11
C ILE A 94 1.19 -8.19 3.49
N CYS A 95 1.59 -8.54 2.28
CA CYS A 95 2.59 -7.84 1.48
C CYS A 95 1.91 -7.20 0.28
N ALA A 96 2.02 -5.88 0.13
CA ALA A 96 1.75 -5.19 -1.12
C ALA A 96 3.08 -4.99 -1.85
N TYR A 97 3.20 -5.33 -3.12
CA TYR A 97 4.45 -5.15 -3.87
C TYR A 97 4.18 -4.73 -5.31
N GLY A 98 5.19 -4.15 -5.96
CA GLY A 98 5.13 -3.71 -7.36
C GLY A 98 6.45 -3.11 -7.82
N THR A 99 6.42 -2.39 -8.95
CA THR A 99 7.60 -1.65 -9.46
C THR A 99 7.32 -0.16 -9.42
N ALA A 100 8.17 0.59 -8.71
CA ALA A 100 8.10 2.04 -8.68
C ALA A 100 8.66 2.63 -9.98
N VAL A 101 7.97 3.62 -10.54
CA VAL A 101 8.36 4.28 -11.79
C VAL A 101 8.14 5.79 -11.70
N GLN A 102 8.84 6.53 -12.57
CA GLN A 102 8.50 7.90 -12.93
C GLN A 102 7.67 7.85 -14.22
N ALA A 103 6.38 8.16 -14.13
CA ALA A 103 5.47 8.20 -15.26
C ALA A 103 4.92 9.61 -15.49
N VAL A 104 4.75 10.01 -16.76
CA VAL A 104 4.16 11.30 -17.15
C VAL A 104 2.96 11.09 -18.09
N PRO A 105 1.85 11.83 -17.92
CA PRO A 105 0.71 11.71 -18.82
C PRO A 105 1.00 12.39 -20.18
N VAL A 106 0.86 11.64 -21.27
CA VAL A 106 1.15 12.10 -22.64
C VAL A 106 -0.09 12.35 -23.48
N THR A 107 -1.25 11.80 -23.12
CA THR A 107 -2.55 12.08 -23.77
C THR A 107 -3.39 13.07 -22.97
N ASP A 108 -4.33 13.76 -23.64
CA ASP A 108 -5.25 14.70 -22.98
C ASP A 108 -6.14 14.01 -21.95
N ALA A 109 -6.62 12.80 -22.26
CA ALA A 109 -7.39 12.00 -21.32
C ALA A 109 -6.57 11.65 -20.06
N ALA A 110 -5.29 11.26 -20.22
CA ALA A 110 -4.41 10.97 -19.09
C ALA A 110 -4.12 12.22 -18.25
N ARG A 111 -3.89 13.38 -18.88
CA ARG A 111 -3.70 14.67 -18.19
C ARG A 111 -4.95 15.09 -17.40
N TYR A 112 -6.12 14.91 -17.98
CA TYR A 112 -7.40 15.15 -17.31
C TYR A 112 -7.53 14.27 -16.06
N THR A 113 -7.37 12.95 -16.20
CA THR A 113 -7.44 12.01 -15.07
C THR A 113 -6.39 12.32 -14.00
N ALA A 114 -5.16 12.64 -14.40
CA ALA A 114 -4.08 13.01 -13.48
C ALA A 114 -4.47 14.23 -12.63
N THR A 115 -5.10 15.23 -13.25
CA THR A 115 -5.56 16.45 -12.57
C THR A 115 -6.71 16.15 -11.60
N GLN A 116 -7.72 15.40 -12.06
CA GLN A 116 -8.90 15.06 -11.26
C GLN A 116 -8.57 14.21 -10.02
N LEU A 117 -7.61 13.29 -10.15
CA LEU A 117 -7.25 12.34 -9.08
C LEU A 117 -5.97 12.72 -8.31
N GLY A 118 -5.36 13.87 -8.63
CA GLY A 118 -4.14 14.34 -7.96
C GLY A 118 -2.91 13.47 -8.23
N TYR A 119 -2.79 12.88 -9.42
CA TYR A 119 -1.59 12.18 -9.87
C TYR A 119 -0.62 13.14 -10.55
N GLY A 120 0.69 12.98 -10.33
CA GLY A 120 1.71 13.86 -10.90
C GLY A 120 2.06 15.11 -10.08
N GLY A 121 1.50 15.28 -8.87
CA GLY A 121 1.98 16.28 -7.93
C GLY A 121 3.41 15.98 -7.46
N ALA A 122 4.24 17.02 -7.30
CA ALA A 122 5.58 16.90 -6.73
C ALA A 122 5.54 16.17 -5.38
N PRO A 123 6.62 15.45 -4.98
CA PRO A 123 6.72 14.90 -3.64
C PRO A 123 6.44 16.02 -2.63
N GLN A 124 5.39 15.87 -1.81
CA GLN A 124 5.21 16.79 -0.69
C GLN A 124 6.48 16.72 0.16
N PRO A 125 7.09 17.85 0.52
CA PRO A 125 8.28 17.85 1.37
C PRO A 125 7.95 17.02 2.61
N GLN A 126 8.75 15.98 2.85
CA GLN A 126 8.63 15.14 4.04
C GLN A 126 8.64 16.07 5.26
N GLN A 127 7.53 16.12 5.99
CA GLN A 127 7.54 16.71 7.32
C GLN A 127 8.52 15.88 8.14
N SER A 128 9.68 16.47 8.42
CA SER A 128 10.73 15.89 9.24
C SER A 128 10.11 15.38 10.54
N GLN A 129 10.01 14.06 10.69
CA GLN A 129 9.64 13.47 11.97
C GLN A 129 10.68 13.92 13.01
N PRO A 130 10.25 14.42 14.17
CA PRO A 130 11.19 14.75 15.24
C PRO A 130 11.97 13.49 15.60
N GLN A 131 13.29 13.56 15.46
CA GLN A 131 14.20 12.50 15.88
C GLN A 131 13.93 12.20 17.36
N GLN A 132 13.39 11.01 17.63
CA GLN A 132 13.26 10.54 19.00
C GLN A 132 14.68 10.34 19.56
N GLN A 133 15.04 11.16 20.55
CA GLN A 133 16.30 11.06 21.26
C GLN A 133 16.41 9.67 21.89
N PRO A 134 17.58 9.00 21.81
CA PRO A 134 17.79 7.74 22.51
C PRO A 134 17.66 8.00 24.02
N TYR A 135 16.84 7.20 24.69
CA TYR A 135 16.77 7.16 26.15
C TYR A 135 18.19 6.97 26.71
N GLY A 136 18.65 7.96 27.48
CA GLY A 136 19.96 7.94 28.12
C GLY A 136 20.09 6.75 29.08
N ALA A 137 21.18 6.02 28.95
CA ALA A 137 21.68 5.15 29.99
C ALA A 137 22.28 6.03 31.10
N GLY A 138 21.69 5.95 32.29
CA GLY A 138 22.20 6.46 33.55
C GLY A 138 22.04 5.40 34.62
#